data_AF-A0A435TS99-F1
#
_entry.id   AF-A0A435TS99-F1
#
_cell.length_a   1.000
_cell.length_b   1.000
_cell.length_c   1.000
_cell.angle_alpha   90.00
_cell.angle_beta   90.00
_cell.angle_gamma   90.00
#
_symmetry.space_group_name_H-M   'P 1'
#
loop_
_entity.id
_entity.type
_entity.pdbx_description
1 polymer ?
#
loop_
_entity_poly.entity_id
_entity_poly.type
_entity_poly.pdbx_seq_one_letter_code
_entity_poly.pdbx_strand_id
1 'polypeptide(L)' 'MAEKTHRTMDDFAQACGVSRPTLSKYFDDPASVKPATRARIEAALRSSD' A
#
# COMPACT_ATOMS: atom_id res chain seq x y z
N MET A 1 9.16 -23.72 1.72
CA MET A 1 8.05 -22.86 1.30
C MET A 1 8.18 -21.56 2.09
N ALA A 2 8.67 -20.48 1.48
CA ALA A 2 8.81 -19.22 2.21
C ALA A 2 7.47 -18.47 2.10
N GLU A 3 6.75 -18.38 3.21
CA GLU A 3 5.63 -17.44 3.37
C GLU A 3 6.06 -16.07 2.83
N LYS A 4 5.36 -15.60 1.80
CA LYS A 4 5.47 -14.22 1.34
C LYS A 4 4.71 -13.33 2.32
N THR A 5 5.18 -13.29 3.57
CA THR A 5 4.93 -12.13 4.42
C THR A 5 5.54 -10.96 3.66
N HIS A 6 4.76 -9.95 3.30
CA HIS A 6 5.32 -8.70 2.79
C HIS A 6 6.22 -8.11 3.88
N ARG A 7 7.52 -8.45 3.86
CA ARG A 7 8.47 -8.15 4.95
C ARG A 7 8.83 -6.67 5.01
N THR A 8 8.51 -5.91 3.98
CA THR A 8 8.85 -4.49 3.87
C THR A 8 7.69 -3.68 3.29
N MET A 9 7.57 -2.45 3.78
CA MET A 9 6.64 -1.44 3.28
C MET A 9 6.82 -1.14 1.78
N ASP A 10 8.03 -1.37 1.25
CA ASP A 10 8.38 -1.16 -0.15
C ASP A 10 7.71 -2.19 -1.07
N ASP A 11 7.75 -3.47 -0.67
CA ASP A 11 7.11 -4.56 -1.40
C ASP A 11 5.58 -4.40 -1.40
N PHE A 12 5.01 -3.96 -0.27
CA PHE A 12 3.58 -3.64 -0.19
C PHE A 12 3.20 -2.44 -1.06
N ALA A 13 4.03 -1.39 -1.12
CA ALA A 13 3.80 -0.25 -2.00
C ALA A 13 3.76 -0.70 -3.47
N GLN A 14 4.73 -1.53 -3.87
CA GLN A 14 4.82 -2.05 -5.22
C GLN A 14 3.64 -2.97 -5.56
N ALA A 15 3.21 -3.83 -4.61
CA ALA A 15 2.01 -4.66 -4.75
C ALA A 15 0.73 -3.82 -4.89
N CYS A 16 0.63 -2.69 -4.17
CA CYS A 16 -0.47 -1.73 -4.31
C CYS A 16 -0.41 -0.91 -5.62
N GLY A 17 0.68 -1.02 -6.40
CA GLY A 17 0.91 -0.21 -7.58
C GLY A 17 1.17 1.27 -7.26
N VAL A 18 1.80 1.54 -6.12
CA VAL A 18 2.17 2.89 -5.66
C VAL A 18 3.64 2.94 -5.28
N SER A 19 4.21 4.14 -5.20
CA SER A 19 5.57 4.29 -4.69
C SER A 19 5.58 4.30 -3.16
N ARG A 20 6.68 3.86 -2.54
CA ARG A 20 6.87 3.93 -1.09
C ARG A 20 6.58 5.32 -0.47
N PRO A 21 7.01 6.47 -1.04
CA PRO A 21 6.62 7.78 -0.49
C PRO A 21 5.12 8.06 -0.63
N THR A 22 4.44 7.52 -1.65
CA THR A 22 2.97 7.63 -1.77
C THR A 22 2.27 6.81 -0.70
N LEU A 23 2.77 5.61 -0.43
CA LEU A 23 2.25 4.76 0.63
C LEU A 23 2.51 5.36 2.02
N SER A 24 3.71 5.90 2.28
CA SER A 24 3.98 6.64 3.53
C SER A 24 3.02 7.80 3.66
N LYS A 25 2.91 8.64 2.63
CA LYS A 25 1.99 9.77 2.61
C LYS A 25 0.54 9.35 2.82
N TYR A 26 0.13 8.16 2.39
CA TYR A 26 -1.20 7.62 2.69
C TYR A 26 -1.39 7.29 4.17
N PHE A 27 -0.38 6.71 4.83
CA PHE A 27 -0.43 6.43 6.27
C PHE A 27 -0.29 7.71 7.12
N ASP A 28 0.48 8.68 6.65
CA ASP A 28 0.64 10.00 7.29
C ASP A 28 -0.60 10.90 7.08
N ASP A 29 -1.07 11.01 5.83
CA ASP A 29 -2.23 11.82 5.42
C ASP A 29 -2.97 11.21 4.20
N PRO A 30 -4.01 10.37 4.44
CA PRO A 30 -4.75 9.70 3.37
C PRO A 30 -5.62 10.66 2.53
N ALA A 31 -5.79 11.91 2.95
CA ALA A 31 -6.55 12.93 2.21
C ALA A 31 -5.69 13.65 1.17
N SER A 32 -4.38 13.72 1.37
CA SER A 32 -3.39 14.30 0.47
C SER A 32 -3.03 13.38 -0.71
N VAL A 33 -3.52 12.14 -0.70
CA VAL A 33 -3.35 11.16 -1.77
C VAL A 33 -4.60 11.10 -2.64
N LYS A 34 -4.43 10.91 -3.94
CA LYS A 34 -5.57 10.82 -4.87
C LYS A 34 -6.53 9.71 -4.44
N PRO A 35 -7.85 9.93 -4.51
CA PRO A 35 -8.84 8.93 -4.11
C PRO A 35 -8.69 7.61 -4.87
N ALA A 36 -8.30 7.66 -6.16
CA ALA A 36 -8.01 6.47 -6.95
C ALA A 36 -6.82 5.66 -6.42
N THR A 37 -5.77 6.33 -5.92
CA THR A 37 -4.58 5.70 -5.33
C THR A 37 -4.91 5.11 -3.97
N ARG A 38 -5.66 5.84 -3.14
CA ARG A 38 -6.15 5.36 -1.85
C ARG A 38 -7.00 4.10 -2.00
N ALA A 39 -7.93 4.08 -2.96
CA ALA A 39 -8.77 2.91 -3.22
C ALA A 39 -7.95 1.65 -3.56
N ARG A 40 -6.80 1.79 -4.25
CA ARG A 40 -5.88 0.67 -4.53
C ARG A 40 -5.21 0.15 -3.26
N ILE A 41 -4.75 1.05 -2.39
CA ILE A 41 -4.13 0.69 -1.10
C ILE A 41 -5.15 -0.01 -0.21
N GLU A 42 -6.37 0.53 -0.10
CA GLU A 42 -7.47 -0.10 0.65
C GLU A 42 -7.86 -1.48 0.09
N ALA A 43 -7.88 -1.65 -1.23
CA ALA A 43 -8.15 -2.93 -1.86
C ALA A 43 -7.05 -3.96 -1.55
N ALA A 44 -5.78 -3.56 -1.60
CA ALA A 44 -4.65 -4.42 -1.26
C ALA A 44 -4.63 -4.80 0.23
N LEU A 45 -5.00 -3.87 1.12
CA LEU A 45 -5.17 -4.13 2.55
C LEU A 45 -6.28 -5.14 2.82
N ARG A 46 -7.42 -5.04 2.12
CA ARG A 46 -8.52 -6.03 2.21
C ARG A 46 -8.15 -7.42 1.71
N SER A 47 -7.26 -7.52 0.72
CA SER A 47 -6.79 -8.82 0.20
C SER A 47 -5.69 -9.46 1.04
N SER A 48 -5.19 -8.77 2.07
CA SER A 48 -4.10 -9.26 2.95
C SER A 48 -4.63 -9.81 4.29
N ASP A 49 -5.95 -9.91 4.47
CA ASP A 49 -6.66 -10.60 5.56
C ASP A 49 -7.02 -12.03 5.13
#